data_AF-A0A227JIE9-F1
#
_entry.id   AF-A0A227JIE9-F1
#
_cell.length_a   1.000
_cell.length_b   1.000
_cell.length_c   1.000
_cell.angle_alpha   90.00
_cell.angle_beta   90.00
_cell.angle_gamma   90.00
#
_symmetry.space_group_name_H-M   'P 1'
#
loop_
_entity.id
_entity.type
_entity.pdbx_description
1 polymer ?
#
loop_
_entity_poly.entity_id
_entity_poly.type
_entity_poly.pdbx_seq_one_letter_code
_entity_poly.pdbx_strand_id
1 'polypeptide(L)'
;MQNKKLQQALKDITESINSEIKHENPRFNYKTSDKLMIFVNPYIRPKAVSIYDCISIASTLSDKDQIVDFVLGMLNKAYSEQNIYQSILFSNYESAVNSFTITEHRLAQSVVEMCSDTRFVNPNPQLYSVLSTVVKNFAGDFTEPLHVQLLEEAKLVCLTKLFLAMQAEKQDLK
;
A
#
# COMPACT_ATOMS: atom_id res chain seq x y z
N MET A 1 4.82 4.68 20.56
CA MET A 1 4.50 6.12 20.44
C MET A 1 3.60 6.28 19.21
N GLN A 2 2.45 6.96 19.28
CA GLN A 2 1.57 7.08 18.12
C GLN A 2 2.12 8.16 17.18
N ASN A 3 2.48 7.78 15.95
CA ASN A 3 3.03 8.69 14.95
C ASN A 3 1.94 9.62 14.39
N LYS A 4 1.76 10.78 15.05
CA LYS A 4 0.72 11.76 14.70
C LYS A 4 0.80 12.26 13.26
N LYS A 5 2.01 12.34 12.70
CA LYS A 5 2.21 12.80 11.32
C LYS A 5 1.74 11.76 10.30
N LEU A 6 2.00 10.48 10.56
CA LEU A 6 1.45 9.37 9.78
C LEU A 6 -0.09 9.37 9.81
N GLN A 7 -0.69 9.55 11.00
CA GLN A 7 -2.15 9.65 11.13
C GLN A 7 -2.74 10.83 10.35
N GLN A 8 -2.07 11.99 10.39
CA GLN A 8 -2.50 13.14 9.61
C GLN A 8 -2.38 12.87 8.10
N ALA A 9 -1.28 12.29 7.64
CA ALA A 9 -1.10 11.95 6.23
C ALA A 9 -2.17 10.96 5.72
N LEU A 10 -2.52 9.96 6.54
CA LEU A 10 -3.61 9.03 6.27
C LEU A 10 -4.97 9.73 6.19
N LYS A 11 -5.21 10.69 7.08
CA LYS A 11 -6.44 11.50 7.04
C LYS A 11 -6.50 12.33 5.75
N ASP A 12 -5.42 13.04 5.42
CA ASP A 12 -5.36 13.93 4.25
C ASP A 12 -5.57 13.17 2.94
N ILE A 13 -4.92 12.01 2.78
CA ILE A 13 -5.09 11.19 1.57
C ILE A 13 -6.49 10.57 1.51
N THR A 14 -7.05 10.16 2.65
CA THR A 14 -8.42 9.63 2.72
C THR A 14 -9.43 10.69 2.32
N GLU A 15 -9.27 11.93 2.80
CA GLU A 15 -10.12 13.06 2.43
C GLU A 15 -10.01 13.39 0.94
N SER A 16 -8.78 13.40 0.40
CA SER A 16 -8.53 13.65 -1.01
C SER A 16 -9.22 12.61 -1.91
N ILE A 17 -9.06 11.32 -1.62
CA ILE A 17 -9.73 10.24 -2.38
C ILE A 17 -11.25 10.35 -2.28
N ASN A 18 -11.78 10.59 -1.07
CA ASN A 18 -13.23 10.75 -0.90
C ASN A 18 -13.78 11.95 -1.68
N SER A 19 -13.01 13.05 -1.77
CA SER A 19 -13.38 14.21 -2.59
C SER A 19 -13.46 13.84 -4.07
N GLU A 20 -12.48 13.09 -4.58
CA GLU A 20 -12.48 12.61 -5.97
C GLU A 20 -13.69 11.69 -6.26
N ILE A 21 -13.97 10.71 -5.39
CA ILE A 21 -15.12 9.82 -5.55
C ILE A 21 -16.44 10.61 -5.46
N LYS A 22 -16.54 11.59 -4.57
CA LYS A 22 -17.73 12.43 -4.43
C LYS A 22 -18.00 13.25 -5.68
N HIS A 23 -16.96 13.73 -6.35
CA HIS A 23 -17.09 14.48 -7.60
C HIS A 23 -17.71 13.62 -8.71
N GLU A 24 -17.38 12.33 -8.76
CA GLU A 24 -17.83 11.39 -9.80
C GLU A 24 -19.15 10.67 -9.45
N ASN A 25 -19.53 10.62 -8.18
CA ASN A 25 -20.70 9.86 -7.73
C ASN A 25 -21.71 10.73 -6.95
N PRO A 26 -22.88 11.05 -7.52
CA PRO A 26 -23.90 11.85 -6.83
C PRO A 26 -24.55 11.14 -5.64
N ARG A 27 -24.36 9.82 -5.47
CA ARG A 27 -24.82 9.03 -4.31
C ARG A 27 -23.69 8.69 -3.34
N PHE A 28 -22.68 9.56 -3.28
CA PHE A 28 -21.48 9.35 -2.49
C PHE A 28 -21.76 9.08 -1.00
N ASN A 29 -21.07 8.07 -0.47
CA ASN A 29 -20.97 7.80 0.96
C ASN A 29 -19.49 7.80 1.36
N TYR A 30 -19.17 8.54 2.42
CA TYR A 30 -17.81 8.70 2.92
C TYR A 30 -17.21 7.36 3.38
N LYS A 31 -15.95 7.12 3.03
CA LYS A 31 -15.20 5.90 3.35
C LYS A 31 -14.01 6.23 4.25
N THR A 32 -13.82 5.44 5.31
CA THR A 32 -12.58 5.45 6.10
C THR A 32 -11.42 4.86 5.30
N SER A 33 -10.18 5.09 5.73
CA SER A 33 -8.98 4.50 5.13
C SER A 33 -9.11 2.98 4.97
N ASP A 34 -9.55 2.27 6.01
CA ASP A 34 -9.75 0.81 5.98
C ASP A 34 -10.79 0.38 4.92
N LYS A 35 -11.87 1.16 4.76
CA LYS A 35 -12.90 0.89 3.75
C LYS A 35 -12.43 1.19 2.33
N LEU A 36 -11.42 2.05 2.17
CA LEU A 36 -10.79 2.35 0.87
C LEU A 36 -9.82 1.23 0.43
N MET A 37 -9.26 0.45 1.36
CA MET A 37 -8.38 -0.71 1.04
C MET A 37 -9.08 -1.86 0.28
N ILE A 38 -10.40 -1.78 0.10
CA ILE A 38 -11.21 -2.76 -0.65
C ILE A 38 -11.14 -2.54 -2.17
N PHE A 39 -10.79 -1.33 -2.60
CA PHE A 39 -10.68 -1.03 -4.01
C PHE A 39 -9.33 -1.55 -4.50
N VAL A 40 -9.32 -2.81 -4.96
CA VAL A 40 -8.28 -3.33 -5.87
C VAL A 40 -8.17 -2.29 -6.96
N ASN A 41 -7.09 -1.53 -6.93
CA ASN A 41 -6.95 -0.24 -7.58
C ASN A 41 -7.52 -0.31 -9.01
N PRO A 42 -8.78 0.09 -9.24
CA PRO A 42 -9.42 -0.14 -10.53
C PRO A 42 -8.80 0.74 -11.61
N TYR A 43 -7.97 1.71 -11.20
CA TYR A 43 -7.22 2.65 -12.01
C TYR A 43 -5.78 2.19 -12.27
N ILE A 44 -5.28 1.17 -11.57
CA ILE A 44 -4.16 0.35 -12.06
C ILE A 44 -4.75 -0.58 -13.12
N ARG A 45 -4.91 -0.05 -14.34
CA ARG A 45 -5.31 -0.77 -15.57
C ARG A 45 -6.22 -1.98 -15.30
N PRO A 46 -7.56 -1.81 -15.30
CA PRO A 46 -8.50 -2.88 -14.95
C PRO A 46 -8.46 -4.10 -15.89
N LYS A 47 -7.74 -4.03 -17.01
CA LYS A 47 -7.47 -5.15 -17.93
C LYS A 47 -6.19 -5.95 -17.62
N ALA A 48 -5.36 -5.52 -16.67
CA ALA A 48 -4.03 -6.09 -16.44
C ALA A 48 -3.85 -6.76 -15.07
N VAL A 49 -4.74 -6.50 -14.09
CA VAL A 49 -4.60 -7.03 -12.72
C VAL A 49 -5.90 -7.70 -12.27
N SER A 50 -5.87 -9.03 -12.16
CA SER A 50 -6.98 -9.84 -11.65
C SER A 50 -7.00 -9.84 -10.11
N ILE A 51 -8.18 -9.61 -9.54
CA ILE A 51 -8.40 -9.68 -8.08
C ILE A 51 -8.10 -11.10 -7.58
N TYR A 52 -8.50 -12.11 -8.33
CA TYR A 52 -8.25 -13.51 -8.00
C TYR A 52 -6.76 -13.82 -7.96
N ASP A 53 -5.98 -13.24 -8.87
CA ASP A 53 -4.54 -13.42 -8.90
C ASP A 53 -3.89 -12.73 -7.69
N CYS A 54 -4.37 -11.53 -7.33
CA CYS A 54 -3.88 -10.83 -6.14
C CYS A 54 -4.16 -11.61 -4.84
N ILE A 55 -5.36 -12.22 -4.74
CA ILE A 55 -5.72 -13.09 -3.62
C ILE A 55 -4.85 -14.36 -3.63
N SER A 56 -4.65 -14.96 -4.80
CA SER A 56 -3.83 -16.17 -4.95
C SER A 56 -2.38 -15.90 -4.52
N ILE A 57 -1.80 -14.78 -4.94
CA ILE A 57 -0.45 -14.35 -4.53
C ILE A 57 -0.43 -14.04 -3.03
N ALA A 58 -1.40 -13.30 -2.50
CA ALA A 58 -1.46 -13.05 -1.06
C ALA A 58 -1.55 -14.36 -0.25
N SER A 59 -2.18 -15.39 -0.81
CA SER A 59 -2.31 -16.71 -0.18
C SER A 59 -1.03 -17.56 -0.23
N THR A 60 0.00 -17.15 -0.99
CA THR A 60 1.32 -17.80 -0.91
C THR A 60 2.08 -17.40 0.36
N LEU A 61 1.66 -16.32 1.03
CA LEU A 61 2.16 -15.94 2.35
C LEU A 61 1.53 -16.88 3.39
N SER A 62 2.32 -17.84 3.84
CA SER A 62 1.88 -19.01 4.61
C SER A 62 1.87 -18.80 6.12
N ASP A 63 2.53 -17.76 6.63
CA ASP A 63 2.59 -17.44 8.05
C ASP A 63 2.60 -15.92 8.33
N LYS A 64 2.40 -15.58 9.61
CA LYS A 64 2.36 -14.21 10.12
C LYS A 64 3.63 -13.42 9.81
N ASP A 65 4.79 -14.06 9.92
CA ASP A 65 6.08 -13.41 9.76
C ASP A 65 6.30 -13.06 8.28
N GLN A 66 5.91 -13.95 7.36
CA GLN A 66 5.90 -13.70 5.92
C GLN A 66 4.95 -12.56 5.53
N ILE A 67 3.81 -12.40 6.23
CA ILE A 67 2.91 -11.27 6.01
C ILE A 67 3.56 -9.95 6.42
N VAL A 68 4.24 -9.92 7.57
CA VAL A 68 4.98 -8.74 8.04
C VAL A 68 6.15 -8.41 7.11
N ASP A 69 6.93 -9.43 6.73
CA ASP A 69 8.06 -9.33 5.80
C ASP A 69 7.63 -8.84 4.43
N PHE A 70 6.49 -9.33 3.92
CA PHE A 70 5.93 -8.85 2.67
C PHE A 70 5.57 -7.36 2.75
N VAL A 71 4.92 -6.93 3.83
CA VAL A 71 4.56 -5.52 4.02
C VAL A 71 5.82 -4.64 4.14
N LEU A 72 6.82 -5.07 4.93
CA LEU A 72 8.10 -4.38 5.04
C LEU A 72 8.80 -4.25 3.68
N GLY A 73 8.81 -5.33 2.90
CA GLY A 73 9.43 -5.36 1.58
C GLY A 73 8.71 -4.43 0.61
N MET A 74 7.38 -4.41 0.64
CA MET A 74 6.60 -3.51 -0.20
C MET A 74 6.77 -2.04 0.18
N LEU A 75 6.95 -1.72 1.45
CA LEU A 75 7.32 -0.37 1.87
C LEU A 75 8.70 0.00 1.35
N ASN A 76 9.72 -0.84 1.57
CA ASN A 76 11.06 -0.65 1.01
C ASN A 76 11.02 -0.42 -0.52
N LYS A 77 10.18 -1.18 -1.23
CA LYS A 77 9.98 -1.03 -2.66
C LYS A 77 9.43 0.36 -2.98
N ALA A 78 8.37 0.78 -2.29
CA ALA A 78 7.77 2.10 -2.45
C ALA A 78 8.77 3.24 -2.16
N TYR A 79 9.65 3.08 -1.18
CA TYR A 79 10.74 4.02 -0.89
C TYR A 79 11.76 4.09 -2.04
N SER A 80 12.12 2.94 -2.62
CA SER A 80 13.12 2.84 -3.69
C SER A 80 12.65 3.37 -5.05
N GLU A 81 11.34 3.41 -5.30
CA GLU A 81 10.76 3.82 -6.59
C GLU A 81 10.84 5.34 -6.87
N GLN A 82 11.43 6.14 -5.97
CA GLN A 82 11.76 7.57 -6.14
C GLN A 82 10.66 8.45 -6.77
N ASN A 83 9.38 8.17 -6.52
CA ASN A 83 8.34 9.12 -6.88
C ASN A 83 8.38 10.29 -5.88
N ILE A 84 8.58 11.52 -6.37
CA ILE A 84 8.69 12.75 -5.58
C ILE A 84 7.58 12.85 -4.52
N TYR A 85 6.34 12.49 -4.86
CA TYR A 85 5.22 12.53 -3.93
C TYR A 85 5.37 11.50 -2.79
N GLN A 86 5.89 10.32 -3.09
CA GLN A 86 6.16 9.28 -2.10
C GLN A 86 7.35 9.66 -1.22
N SER A 87 8.44 10.19 -1.80
CA SER A 87 9.59 10.68 -1.03
C SER A 87 9.21 11.79 -0.05
N ILE A 88 8.35 12.73 -0.46
CA ILE A 88 7.82 13.79 0.42
C ILE A 88 7.00 13.17 1.55
N LEU A 89 6.04 12.29 1.22
CA LEU A 89 5.21 11.58 2.21
C LEU A 89 6.06 10.85 3.27
N PHE A 90 7.09 10.15 2.82
CA PHE A 90 7.95 9.36 3.67
C PHE A 90 8.97 10.16 4.48
N SER A 91 9.39 11.34 4.01
CA SER A 91 10.25 12.24 4.79
C SER A 91 9.50 12.94 5.94
N ASN A 92 8.17 12.93 5.90
CA ASN A 92 7.35 13.70 6.82
C ASN A 92 7.11 12.99 8.16
N TYR A 93 7.44 11.71 8.31
CA TYR A 93 7.24 10.98 9.56
C TYR A 93 8.37 9.98 9.81
N GLU A 94 8.57 9.60 11.08
CA GLU A 94 9.53 8.57 11.44
C GLU A 94 8.96 7.19 11.06
N SER A 95 9.55 6.55 10.05
CA SER A 95 9.06 5.29 9.52
C SER A 95 9.48 4.09 10.37
N ALA A 96 8.54 3.17 10.57
CA ALA A 96 8.75 1.87 11.20
C ALA A 96 9.80 1.03 10.45
N VAL A 97 9.92 1.22 9.13
CA VAL A 97 10.91 0.55 8.28
C VAL A 97 12.33 0.73 8.83
N ASN A 98 12.66 1.90 9.38
CA ASN A 98 14.00 2.19 9.91
C ASN A 98 14.34 1.44 11.21
N SER A 99 13.37 0.77 11.83
CA SER A 99 13.59 -0.01 13.05
C SER A 99 14.02 -1.45 12.78
N PHE A 100 13.96 -1.89 11.51
CA PHE A 100 14.35 -3.23 11.11
C PHE A 100 15.83 -3.29 10.75
N THR A 101 16.43 -4.44 10.95
CA THR A 101 17.82 -4.74 10.63
C THR A 101 18.02 -4.96 9.13
N ILE A 102 19.28 -4.87 8.68
CA ILE A 102 19.66 -5.18 7.30
C ILE A 102 19.24 -6.60 6.90
N THR A 103 19.29 -7.56 7.83
CA THR A 103 18.88 -8.95 7.57
C THR A 103 17.38 -9.03 7.33
N GLU A 104 16.56 -8.40 8.17
CA GLU A 104 15.10 -8.37 8.00
C GLU A 104 14.70 -7.70 6.68
N HIS A 105 15.37 -6.61 6.30
CA HIS A 105 15.13 -6.00 4.99
C HIS A 105 15.44 -6.91 3.81
N ARG A 106 16.50 -7.73 3.89
CA ARG A 106 16.84 -8.70 2.83
C ARG A 106 15.84 -9.85 2.76
N LEU A 107 15.36 -10.32 3.90
CA LEU A 107 14.31 -11.34 3.96
C LEU A 107 13.01 -10.80 3.37
N ALA A 108 12.59 -9.61 3.80
CA ALA A 108 11.44 -8.90 3.27
C ALA A 108 11.50 -8.69 1.75
N GLN A 109 12.67 -8.31 1.21
CA GLN A 109 12.88 -8.24 -0.23
C GLN A 109 12.63 -9.61 -0.91
N SER A 110 13.20 -10.67 -0.35
CA SER A 110 13.08 -12.03 -0.91
C SER A 110 11.61 -12.50 -0.93
N VAL A 111 10.84 -12.15 0.11
CA VAL A 111 9.40 -12.44 0.18
C VAL A 111 8.62 -11.70 -0.93
N VAL A 112 8.94 -10.44 -1.20
CA VAL A 112 8.32 -9.69 -2.32
C VAL A 112 8.66 -10.27 -3.69
N GLU A 113 9.90 -10.72 -3.87
CA GLU A 113 10.34 -11.35 -5.13
C GLU A 113 9.61 -12.69 -5.36
N MET A 114 9.40 -13.49 -4.31
CA MET A 114 8.58 -14.70 -4.35
C MET A 114 7.13 -14.44 -4.77
N CYS A 115 6.57 -13.27 -4.43
CA CYS A 115 5.20 -12.89 -4.77
C CYS A 115 5.02 -12.33 -6.19
N SER A 116 6.08 -12.15 -6.98
CA SER A 116 5.97 -11.45 -8.27
C SER A 116 6.72 -12.06 -9.44
N ASP A 117 7.55 -13.09 -9.24
CA ASP A 117 8.48 -13.65 -10.23
C ASP A 117 9.40 -12.61 -10.90
N THR A 118 9.41 -11.38 -10.37
CA THR A 118 10.17 -10.23 -10.89
C THR A 118 11.16 -9.75 -9.84
N ARG A 119 12.30 -9.24 -10.31
CA ARG A 119 13.28 -8.59 -9.41
C ARG A 119 12.61 -7.45 -8.66
N PHE A 120 12.95 -7.28 -7.39
CA PHE A 120 12.34 -6.30 -6.49
C PHE A 120 12.29 -4.86 -7.06
N VAL A 121 13.33 -4.46 -7.77
CA VAL A 121 13.47 -3.11 -8.35
C VAL A 121 12.56 -2.87 -9.57
N ASN A 122 12.02 -3.92 -10.18
CA ASN A 122 11.21 -3.77 -11.39
C ASN A 122 9.80 -3.26 -11.04
N PRO A 123 9.22 -2.35 -11.83
CA PRO A 123 7.84 -1.92 -11.63
C PRO A 123 6.89 -3.11 -11.79
N ASN A 124 6.12 -3.41 -10.74
CA ASN A 124 5.04 -4.39 -10.81
C ASN A 124 3.78 -3.81 -10.13
N PRO A 125 2.84 -3.25 -10.91
CA PRO A 125 1.61 -2.67 -10.37
C PRO A 125 0.73 -3.68 -9.63
N GLN A 126 0.83 -4.98 -9.94
CA GLN A 126 0.07 -6.05 -9.28
C GLN A 126 0.48 -6.18 -7.81
N LEU A 127 1.76 -5.98 -7.47
CA LEU A 127 2.25 -6.08 -6.10
C LEU A 127 1.58 -5.08 -5.14
N TYR A 128 1.23 -3.88 -5.61
CA TYR A 128 0.51 -2.90 -4.78
C TYR A 128 -0.97 -3.30 -4.56
N SER A 129 -1.56 -4.01 -5.53
CA SER A 129 -2.88 -4.61 -5.36
C SER A 129 -2.85 -5.82 -4.42
N VAL A 130 -1.77 -6.61 -4.45
CA VAL A 130 -1.49 -7.67 -3.46
C VAL A 130 -1.31 -7.05 -2.08
N LEU A 131 -0.54 -5.97 -1.94
CA LEU A 131 -0.38 -5.23 -0.68
C LEU A 131 -1.72 -4.76 -0.11
N SER A 132 -2.59 -4.17 -0.94
CA SER A 132 -3.92 -3.78 -0.50
C SER A 132 -4.76 -4.97 -0.01
N THR A 133 -4.64 -6.12 -0.68
CA THR A 133 -5.29 -7.37 -0.29
C THR A 133 -4.75 -7.88 1.04
N VAL A 134 -3.43 -7.83 1.24
CA VAL A 134 -2.78 -8.26 2.47
C VAL A 134 -3.19 -7.38 3.65
N VAL A 135 -3.04 -6.06 3.50
CA VAL A 135 -3.39 -5.07 4.53
C VAL A 135 -4.85 -5.18 4.96
N LYS A 136 -5.76 -5.46 4.02
CA LYS A 136 -7.18 -5.61 4.31
C LYS A 136 -7.49 -6.90 5.08
N ASN A 137 -6.96 -8.03 4.65
CA ASN A 137 -7.40 -9.35 5.15
C ASN A 137 -6.58 -9.82 6.36
N PHE A 138 -5.36 -9.33 6.51
CA PHE A 138 -4.43 -9.76 7.56
C PHE A 138 -4.10 -8.64 8.56
N ALA A 139 -4.89 -7.57 8.62
CA ALA A 139 -4.69 -6.49 9.60
C ALA A 139 -4.61 -6.99 11.06
N GLY A 140 -5.34 -8.08 11.38
CA GLY A 140 -5.34 -8.71 12.71
C GLY A 140 -4.01 -9.35 13.11
N ASP A 141 -3.13 -9.61 12.14
CA ASP A 141 -1.81 -10.20 12.37
C ASP A 141 -0.79 -9.13 12.84
N PHE A 142 -1.09 -7.84 12.69
CA PHE A 142 -0.20 -6.77 13.13
C PHE A 142 -0.56 -6.35 14.56
N THR A 143 -0.07 -7.09 15.55
CA THR A 143 -0.41 -6.89 16.97
C THR A 143 0.61 -6.06 17.74
N GLU A 144 1.88 -6.10 17.33
CA GLU A 144 2.95 -5.39 18.02
C GLU A 144 2.98 -3.92 17.61
N PRO A 145 3.36 -2.97 18.50
CA PRO A 145 3.33 -1.54 18.19
C PRO A 145 4.08 -1.16 16.90
N LEU A 146 5.23 -1.81 16.66
CA LEU A 146 6.03 -1.61 15.45
C LEU A 146 5.28 -2.11 14.20
N HIS A 147 4.71 -3.31 14.27
CA HIS A 147 3.93 -3.91 13.20
C HIS A 147 2.64 -3.12 12.90
N VAL A 148 1.95 -2.62 13.93
CA VAL A 148 0.79 -1.75 13.75
C VAL A 148 1.18 -0.49 12.97
N GLN A 149 2.32 0.13 13.30
CA GLN A 149 2.81 1.28 12.55
C GLN A 149 3.14 0.91 11.10
N LEU A 150 3.80 -0.23 10.87
CA LEU A 150 4.10 -0.75 9.54
C LEU A 150 2.83 -0.92 8.69
N LEU A 151 1.76 -1.43 9.29
CA LEU A 151 0.46 -1.59 8.63
C LEU A 151 -0.15 -0.24 8.22
N GLU A 152 -0.08 0.77 9.10
CA GLU A 152 -0.57 2.12 8.80
C GLU A 152 0.24 2.80 7.69
N GLU A 153 1.55 2.60 7.64
CA GLU A 153 2.40 3.06 6.54
C GLU A 153 2.02 2.37 5.22
N ALA A 154 1.72 1.07 5.26
CA ALA A 154 1.30 0.32 4.08
C ALA A 154 -0.06 0.79 3.55
N LYS A 155 -1.01 1.12 4.44
CA LYS A 155 -2.27 1.78 4.06
C LYS A 155 -2.00 3.09 3.34
N LEU A 156 -1.11 3.93 3.88
CA LEU A 156 -0.77 5.22 3.29
C LEU A 156 -0.23 5.04 1.86
N VAL A 157 0.71 4.11 1.66
CA VAL A 157 1.25 3.79 0.34
C VAL A 157 0.15 3.34 -0.64
N CYS A 158 -0.72 2.42 -0.22
CA CYS A 158 -1.81 1.93 -1.07
C CYS A 158 -2.75 3.06 -1.48
N LEU A 159 -3.16 3.90 -0.53
CA LEU A 159 -4.06 5.02 -0.79
C LEU A 159 -3.40 6.10 -1.66
N THR A 160 -2.12 6.40 -1.46
CA THR A 160 -1.39 7.33 -2.34
C THR A 160 -1.30 6.80 -3.76
N LYS A 161 -0.97 5.51 -3.97
CA LYS A 161 -0.94 4.92 -5.30
C LYS A 161 -2.35 4.91 -5.95
N LEU A 162 -3.41 4.70 -5.17
CA LEU A 162 -4.79 4.82 -5.65
C LEU A 162 -5.10 6.25 -6.11
N PHE A 163 -4.81 7.25 -5.28
CA PHE A 163 -5.05 8.65 -5.61
C PHE A 163 -4.29 9.07 -6.87
N LEU A 164 -3.01 8.72 -6.98
CA LEU A 164 -2.21 9.02 -8.16
C LEU A 164 -2.77 8.38 -9.43
N ALA A 165 -3.29 7.15 -9.33
CA ALA A 165 -3.93 6.47 -10.46
C ALA A 165 -5.23 7.17 -10.89
N MET A 166 -6.05 7.64 -9.94
CA MET A 166 -7.25 8.45 -10.23
C MET A 166 -6.87 9.77 -10.95
N GLN A 167 -5.80 10.43 -10.52
CA GLN A 167 -5.33 11.66 -11.16
C GLN A 167 -4.81 11.42 -12.58
N ALA A 168 -4.09 10.32 -12.80
CA ALA A 168 -3.56 9.97 -14.12
C ALA A 168 -4.69 9.71 -15.14
N GLU A 169 -5.72 8.95 -14.77
CA GLU A 169 -6.86 8.70 -15.66
C GLU A 169 -7.58 10.00 -16.06
N LYS A 170 -7.71 10.96 -15.15
CA LYS A 170 -8.29 12.28 -15.46
C LYS A 170 -7.47 13.11 -16.42
N GLN A 171 -6.15 12.93 -16.44
CA GLN A 171 -5.27 13.58 -17.41
C GLN A 171 -5.40 12.94 -18.79
N ASP A 172 -5.53 11.61 -18.86
CA ASP A 172 -5.69 10.88 -20.11
C ASP A 172 -7.07 11.10 -20.78
N LEU A 173 -8.08 11.53 -20.01
CA LEU A 173 -9.42 11.87 -20.49
C LEU A 173 -9.57 13.32 -21.00
N LYS A 174 -8.52 14.15 -20.90
CA LYS A 174 -8.49 15.53 -21.41
C LYS A 174 -7.83 15.61 -22.78
#